data_AF-A0A2R6CXW5-F1
#
_entry.id   AF-A0A2R6CXW5-F1
#
_cell.length_a   1.000
_cell.length_b   1.000
_cell.length_c   1.000
_cell.angle_alpha   90.00
_cell.angle_beta   90.00
_cell.angle_gamma   90.00
#
_symmetry.space_group_name_H-M   'P 1'
#
loop_
_entity.id
_entity.type
_entity.pdbx_description
1 polymer ?
#
loop_
_entity_poly.entity_id
_entity_poly.type
_entity_poly.pdbx_seq_one_letter_code
_entity_poly.pdbx_strand_id
1 'polypeptide(L)'
;RLDVENHARRFTYPAPGKTTGELHDRKVQETGDPVITIGYGPDFAVLRSDGVRLDIPNMVTELQAEIEGAGVSGGGHLVVGSIKFVSGMREPVVDALVEKMADAELDEALRSTLVRDDD
;
A
#
# COMPACT_ATOMS: atom_id res chain seq x y z
N ARG A 1 -2.94 -1.15 9.11
CA ARG A 1 -3.25 0.25 8.75
C ARG A 1 -2.30 1.16 9.52
N LEU A 2 -1.54 2.03 8.85
CA LEU A 2 -0.66 3.01 9.51
C LEU A 2 -1.04 4.42 9.03
N ASP A 3 -1.44 5.27 9.97
CA ASP A 3 -1.65 6.70 9.70
C ASP A 3 -0.28 7.41 9.70
N VAL A 4 0.15 7.89 8.54
CA VAL A 4 1.44 8.59 8.39
C VAL A 4 1.33 10.11 8.57
N GLU A 5 0.13 10.65 8.83
CA GLU A 5 -0.14 12.08 9.00
C GLU A 5 0.74 12.71 10.11
N ASN A 6 0.95 11.99 11.21
CA ASN A 6 1.73 12.48 12.35
C ASN A 6 3.26 12.28 12.22
N HIS A 7 3.76 11.56 11.21
CA HIS A 7 5.20 11.24 11.09
C HIS A 7 5.84 11.56 9.74
N ALA A 8 5.07 11.81 8.69
CA ALA A 8 5.62 12.15 7.38
C ALA A 8 4.72 13.14 6.64
N ARG A 9 4.90 14.44 6.90
CA ARG A 9 4.33 15.48 6.03
C ARG A 9 5.01 15.42 4.67
N ARG A 10 4.27 15.75 3.62
CA ARG A 10 4.83 16.04 2.29
C ARG A 10 6.04 16.99 2.49
N PHE A 11 7.20 16.65 1.91
CA PHE A 11 8.46 17.41 2.01
C PHE A 11 9.25 17.34 3.34
N THR A 12 8.94 16.40 4.25
CA THR A 12 9.79 16.09 5.42
C THR A 12 10.48 14.74 5.26
N TYR A 13 11.73 14.65 5.75
CA TYR A 13 12.48 13.40 5.81
C TYR A 13 12.27 12.71 7.17
N PRO A 14 12.12 11.37 7.22
CA PRO A 14 12.04 10.46 6.07
C PRO A 14 10.73 10.64 5.27
N ALA A 15 10.84 10.54 3.94
CA ALA A 15 9.68 10.57 3.08
C ALA A 15 8.71 9.43 3.49
N PRO A 16 7.38 9.62 3.36
CA PRO A 16 6.39 8.63 3.81
C PRO A 16 6.66 7.19 3.34
N GLY A 17 7.21 7.04 2.12
CA GLY A 17 7.59 5.74 1.56
C GLY A 17 8.73 5.04 2.31
N LYS A 18 9.72 5.77 2.86
CA LYS A 18 10.86 5.18 3.56
C LYS A 18 10.47 4.67 4.95
N THR A 19 9.64 5.42 5.69
CA THR A 19 9.10 4.99 6.99
C THR A 19 8.20 3.76 6.84
N THR A 20 7.32 3.79 5.83
CA THR A 20 6.43 2.66 5.52
C THR A 20 7.24 1.43 5.11
N GLY A 21 8.32 1.63 4.36
CA GLY A 21 9.24 0.57 3.95
C GLY A 21 9.95 -0.11 5.13
N GLU A 22 10.60 0.65 6.00
CA GLU A 22 11.33 0.10 7.16
C GLU A 22 10.41 -0.64 8.15
N LEU A 23 9.19 -0.14 8.37
CA LEU A 23 8.20 -0.82 9.21
C LEU A 23 7.71 -2.12 8.55
N HIS A 24 7.51 -2.11 7.24
CA HIS A 24 7.12 -3.31 6.49
C HIS A 24 8.22 -4.38 6.54
N ASP A 25 9.47 -4.01 6.27
CA ASP A 25 10.60 -4.97 6.30
C ASP A 25 10.76 -5.59 7.69
N ARG A 26 10.66 -4.79 8.77
CA ARG A 26 10.68 -5.31 10.14
C ARG A 26 9.55 -6.27 10.41
N LYS A 27 8.33 -5.94 9.98
CA LYS A 27 7.16 -6.77 10.25
C LYS A 27 7.26 -8.12 9.54
N VAL A 28 7.72 -8.13 8.30
CA VAL A 28 7.93 -9.35 7.53
C VAL A 28 8.97 -10.25 8.20
N GLN A 29 10.09 -9.69 8.68
CA GLN A 29 11.11 -10.44 9.43
C GLN A 29 10.60 -10.99 10.77
N GLU A 30 9.76 -10.24 11.47
CA GLU A 30 9.17 -10.67 12.76
C GLU A 30 8.16 -11.81 12.59
N THR A 31 7.33 -11.79 11.55
CA THR A 31 6.23 -12.75 11.39
C THR A 31 6.58 -13.93 10.51
N GLY A 32 7.41 -13.75 9.47
CA GLY A 32 7.63 -14.76 8.42
C GLY A 32 6.41 -15.02 7.51
N ASP A 33 5.26 -14.43 7.83
CA ASP A 33 4.02 -14.48 7.06
C ASP A 33 3.94 -13.40 5.98
N PRO A 34 3.06 -13.54 4.96
CA PRO A 34 2.80 -12.49 3.98
C PRO A 34 2.28 -11.22 4.66
N VAL A 35 2.80 -10.05 4.27
CA VAL A 35 2.44 -8.76 4.88
C VAL A 35 2.07 -7.75 3.82
N ILE A 36 0.95 -7.06 4.04
CA ILE A 36 0.53 -5.86 3.30
C ILE A 36 0.63 -4.65 4.24
N THR A 37 1.34 -3.62 3.80
CA THR A 37 1.43 -2.34 4.50
C THR A 37 0.84 -1.23 3.66
N ILE A 38 -0.04 -0.47 4.29
CA ILE A 38 -0.70 0.72 3.72
C ILE A 38 -0.37 1.91 4.61
N GLY A 39 0.30 2.91 4.04
CA GLY A 39 0.47 4.23 4.62
C GLY A 39 -0.39 5.23 3.86
N TYR A 40 -1.32 5.92 4.53
CA TYR A 40 -2.20 6.89 3.88
C TYR A 40 -2.07 8.28 4.48
N GLY A 41 -2.21 9.29 3.62
CA GLY A 41 -2.28 10.71 3.95
C GLY A 41 -3.64 11.31 3.59
N PRO A 42 -3.75 12.65 3.55
CA PRO A 42 -5.03 13.32 3.29
C PRO A 42 -5.56 13.06 1.88
N ASP A 43 -4.70 12.94 0.88
CA ASP A 43 -5.03 12.83 -0.55
C ASP A 43 -4.27 11.71 -1.29
N PHE A 44 -3.63 10.80 -0.53
CA PHE A 44 -2.86 9.70 -1.12
C PHE A 44 -2.78 8.47 -0.20
N ALA A 45 -2.48 7.32 -0.79
CA ALA A 45 -2.07 6.09 -0.13
C ALA A 45 -0.84 5.49 -0.82
N VAL A 46 0.06 4.93 -0.03
CA VAL A 46 1.26 4.19 -0.47
C VAL A 46 1.12 2.76 0.02
N LEU A 47 1.43 1.84 -0.88
CA LEU A 47 1.14 0.43 -0.76
C LEU A 47 2.41 -0.37 -0.95
N ARG A 48 2.62 -1.35 -0.07
CA ARG A 48 3.71 -2.31 -0.18
C ARG A 48 3.22 -3.68 0.27
N SER A 49 3.56 -4.73 -0.46
CA SER A 49 3.34 -6.11 -0.05
C SER A 49 4.62 -6.93 -0.10
N ASP A 50 4.64 -7.99 0.68
CA ASP A 50 5.58 -9.11 0.58
C ASP A 50 4.76 -10.40 0.61
N GLY A 51 4.92 -11.24 -0.41
CA GLY A 51 4.14 -12.48 -0.53
C GLY A 51 2.66 -12.32 -0.89
N VAL A 52 2.23 -11.12 -1.29
CA VAL A 52 0.86 -10.84 -1.75
C VAL A 52 0.89 -10.06 -3.05
N ARG A 53 0.09 -10.47 -4.02
CA ARG A 53 -0.03 -9.79 -5.32
C ARG A 53 -1.06 -8.66 -5.24
N LEU A 54 -0.57 -7.43 -5.31
CA LEU A 54 -1.38 -6.23 -5.36
C LEU A 54 -1.48 -5.76 -6.81
N ASP A 55 -2.54 -6.13 -7.52
CA ASP A 55 -2.83 -5.61 -8.86
C ASP A 55 -3.34 -4.16 -8.77
N ILE A 56 -2.42 -3.24 -8.50
CA ILE A 56 -2.72 -1.81 -8.29
C ILE A 56 -3.43 -1.18 -9.49
N PRO A 57 -3.04 -1.42 -10.76
CA PRO A 57 -3.78 -0.91 -11.91
C PRO A 57 -5.25 -1.35 -11.93
N ASN A 58 -5.52 -2.62 -11.61
CA ASN A 58 -6.89 -3.11 -11.52
C ASN A 58 -7.64 -2.44 -10.36
N MET A 59 -7.05 -2.40 -9.16
CA MET A 59 -7.67 -1.73 -7.99
C MET A 59 -7.98 -0.27 -8.26
N VAL A 60 -7.11 0.47 -8.95
CA VAL A 60 -7.36 1.86 -9.36
C VAL A 60 -8.58 1.95 -10.29
N THR A 61 -8.69 1.03 -11.25
CA THR A 61 -9.82 1.00 -12.20
C THR A 61 -11.14 0.71 -11.47
N GLU A 62 -11.14 -0.25 -10.56
CA GLU A 62 -12.32 -0.58 -9.74
C GLU A 62 -12.73 0.58 -8.84
N LEU A 63 -11.78 1.21 -8.15
CA LEU A 63 -12.06 2.37 -7.29
C LEU A 63 -12.60 3.57 -8.07
N GLN A 64 -12.14 3.79 -9.30
CA GLN A 64 -12.70 4.81 -10.19
C GLN A 64 -14.15 4.52 -10.58
N ALA A 65 -14.51 3.25 -10.76
CA ALA A 65 -15.86 2.84 -11.13
C ALA A 65 -16.82 2.83 -9.93
N GLU A 66 -16.34 2.44 -8.75
CA GLU A 66 -17.15 2.30 -7.52
C GLU A 66 -17.39 3.64 -6.82
N ILE A 67 -16.43 4.57 -6.90
CA ILE A 67 -16.45 5.80 -6.10
C ILE A 67 -16.43 7.03 -7.02
N GLU A 68 -17.61 7.41 -7.51
CA GLU A 68 -17.77 8.60 -8.34
C GLU A 68 -17.28 9.87 -7.62
N GLY A 69 -16.53 10.71 -8.34
CA GLY A 69 -15.99 11.97 -7.79
C GLY A 69 -14.77 11.82 -6.89
N ALA A 70 -14.27 10.60 -6.63
CA ALA A 70 -13.06 10.40 -5.81
C ALA A 70 -11.76 10.87 -6.46
N GLY A 71 -11.75 11.12 -7.78
CA GLY A 71 -10.55 11.56 -8.50
C GLY A 71 -9.38 10.59 -8.34
N VAL A 72 -9.70 9.29 -8.22
CA VAL A 72 -8.70 8.24 -8.00
C VAL A 72 -7.76 8.20 -9.20
N SER A 73 -6.46 8.27 -8.92
CA SER A 73 -5.41 8.10 -9.92
C SER A 73 -4.23 7.42 -9.24
N GLY A 74 -3.50 6.58 -9.94
CA GLY A 74 -2.45 5.81 -9.30
C GLY A 74 -1.65 4.98 -10.26
N GLY A 75 -0.66 4.32 -9.72
CA GLY A 75 0.23 3.45 -10.47
C GLY A 75 1.13 2.67 -9.54
N GLY A 76 1.73 1.62 -10.07
CA GLY A 76 2.56 0.71 -9.30
C GLY A 76 2.95 -0.50 -10.14
N HIS A 77 3.47 -1.50 -9.45
CA HIS A 77 3.67 -2.86 -9.91
C HIS A 77 2.96 -3.82 -8.94
N LEU A 78 3.17 -5.11 -9.11
CA LEU A 78 2.52 -6.19 -8.35
C LEU A 78 2.76 -6.15 -6.82
N VAL A 79 3.74 -5.40 -6.32
CA VAL A 79 4.11 -5.38 -4.89
C VAL A 79 4.28 -4.00 -4.27
N VAL A 80 4.26 -2.95 -5.09
CA VAL A 80 4.47 -1.57 -4.63
C VAL A 80 3.71 -0.60 -5.51
N GLY A 81 3.03 0.36 -4.89
CA GLY A 81 2.26 1.34 -5.62
C GLY A 81 1.86 2.54 -4.80
N SER A 82 1.26 3.51 -5.47
CA SER A 82 0.63 4.64 -4.81
C SER A 82 -0.64 5.03 -5.53
N ILE A 83 -1.61 5.49 -4.75
CA ILE A 83 -2.90 5.98 -5.20
C ILE A 83 -3.05 7.40 -4.66
N LYS A 84 -3.62 8.28 -5.46
CA LYS A 84 -4.04 9.63 -5.12
C LYS A 84 -5.54 9.73 -5.28
N PHE A 85 -6.16 10.55 -4.46
CA PHE A 85 -7.60 10.78 -4.45
C PHE A 85 -7.90 12.17 -3.91
N VAL A 86 -9.11 12.67 -4.15
CA VAL A 86 -9.56 13.93 -3.56
C VAL A 86 -9.65 13.75 -2.04
N SER A 87 -9.16 14.73 -1.28
CA SER A 87 -9.00 14.58 0.18
C SER A 87 -10.30 14.31 0.94
N GLY A 88 -11.43 14.84 0.47
CA GLY A 88 -12.76 14.56 1.04
C GLY A 88 -13.21 13.11 0.87
N MET A 89 -12.56 12.34 0.00
CA MET A 89 -12.87 10.95 -0.29
C MET A 89 -11.87 9.97 0.33
N ARG A 90 -11.06 10.44 1.31
CA ARG A 90 -10.05 9.62 1.98
C ARG A 90 -10.63 8.35 2.59
N GLU A 91 -11.61 8.48 3.47
CA GLU A 91 -12.23 7.33 4.14
C GLU A 91 -12.81 6.30 3.16
N PRO A 92 -13.73 6.67 2.23
CA PRO A 92 -14.31 5.70 1.32
C PRO A 92 -13.27 5.03 0.41
N VAL A 93 -12.25 5.78 -0.05
CA VAL A 93 -11.19 5.20 -0.88
C VAL A 93 -10.28 4.27 -0.08
N VAL A 94 -9.87 4.66 1.14
CA VAL A 94 -8.97 3.84 1.96
C VAL A 94 -9.68 2.56 2.45
N ASP A 95 -10.96 2.62 2.81
CA ASP A 95 -11.69 1.44 3.24
C ASP A 95 -11.91 0.46 2.07
N ALA A 96 -12.36 0.93 0.91
CA ALA A 96 -12.50 0.09 -0.28
C ALA A 96 -11.15 -0.52 -0.72
N LEU A 97 -10.06 0.23 -0.60
CA LEU A 97 -8.72 -0.26 -0.89
C LEU A 97 -8.30 -1.37 0.09
N VAL A 98 -8.62 -1.25 1.38
CA VAL A 98 -8.34 -2.29 2.37
C VAL A 98 -9.14 -3.56 2.09
N GLU A 99 -10.42 -3.43 1.72
CA GLU A 99 -11.27 -4.58 1.35
C GLU A 99 -10.68 -5.35 0.15
N LYS A 100 -10.35 -4.64 -0.93
CA LYS A 100 -9.73 -5.24 -2.12
C LYS A 100 -8.39 -5.93 -1.82
N MET A 101 -7.64 -5.43 -0.84
CA MET A 101 -6.39 -6.04 -0.40
C MET A 101 -6.59 -7.28 0.47
N ALA A 102 -7.69 -7.35 1.21
CA ALA A 102 -8.03 -8.54 1.99
C ALA A 102 -8.37 -9.73 1.08
N ASP A 103 -8.90 -9.46 -0.12
CA ASP A 103 -9.22 -10.46 -1.14
C ASP A 103 -8.04 -10.78 -2.08
N ALA A 104 -6.90 -10.10 -1.92
CA ALA A 104 -5.74 -10.28 -2.78
C ALA A 104 -5.08 -11.66 -2.58
N GLU A 105 -4.66 -12.27 -3.68
CA GLU A 105 -4.04 -13.61 -3.65
C GLU A 105 -2.63 -13.58 -3.04
N LEU A 106 -2.37 -14.59 -2.21
CA LEU A 106 -1.03 -14.89 -1.74
C LEU A 106 -0.18 -15.42 -2.90
N ASP A 107 1.03 -14.89 -3.03
CA ASP A 107 1.96 -15.27 -4.08
C ASP A 107 3.36 -15.42 -3.47
N GLU A 108 3.76 -16.67 -3.23
CA GLU A 108 5.05 -16.99 -2.62
C GLU A 108 6.24 -16.51 -3.46
N ALA A 109 6.08 -16.39 -4.79
CA ALA A 109 7.12 -15.88 -5.68
C ALA A 109 7.39 -14.38 -5.47
N LEU A 110 6.46 -13.66 -4.81
CA LEU A 110 6.59 -12.25 -4.47
C LEU A 110 7.14 -12.02 -3.06
N ARG A 111 7.60 -13.07 -2.35
CA ARG A 111 8.31 -12.92 -1.08
C ARG A 111 9.75 -12.47 -1.32
N SER A 112 10.07 -11.25 -0.90
CA SER A 112 11.40 -10.64 -1.12
C SER A 112 12.37 -10.89 0.03
N THR A 113 11.85 -11.26 1.20
CA THR A 113 12.63 -11.49 2.43
C THR A 113 13.21 -12.89 2.53
N LEU A 114 12.58 -13.91 1.93
CA LEU A 114 13.10 -15.29 1.98
C LEU A 114 14.28 -15.55 1.04
N VAL A 115 14.63 -14.61 0.15
CA VAL A 115 15.73 -14.77 -0.83
C VAL A 115 17.03 -14.11 -0.35
N ARG A 116 17.03 -13.45 0.83
CA ARG A 116 18.20 -12.72 1.35
C ARG A 116 19.02 -13.47 2.40
N ASP A 117 18.72 -14.74 2.67
CA ASP A 117 19.45 -15.58 3.64
C ASP A 117 20.35 -16.66 2.99
N ASP A 118 20.77 -16.46 1.73
CA ASP A 118 21.80 -17.29 1.07
C ASP A 118 22.96 -16.41 0.55
N ASP A 119 23.74 -15.78 1.43
CA ASP A 119 25.13 -15.34 1.16
C ASP A 119 25.92 -15.06 2.47
#